data_AF-A0A3B9K4Q9-F1
#
_entry.id   AF-A0A3B9K4Q9-F1
#
_cell.length_a   1.000
_cell.length_b   1.000
_cell.length_c   1.000
_cell.angle_alpha   90.00
_cell.angle_beta   90.00
_cell.angle_gamma   90.00
#
_symmetry.space_group_name_H-M   'P 1'
#
loop_
_entity.id
_entity.type
_entity.pdbx_description
1 polymer ?
#
loop_
_entity_poly.entity_id
_entity_poly.type
_entity_poly.pdbx_seq_one_letter_code
_entity_poly.pdbx_strand_id
1 'polypeptide(L)'
;MEGEIRMVSKGYEPPKTALQKDYSFTAVDDYDSRMYILPDLLDQESREAIISEHKANPMYKGTRPGSPAPMYSETLTKLID
;
A
#
# COMPACT_ATOMS: atom_id res chain seq x y z
N MET A 1 45.76 27.00 16.35
CA MET A 1 44.36 26.62 16.08
C MET A 1 44.44 25.28 15.35
N GLU A 2 44.55 24.19 16.11
CA GLU A 2 44.67 22.86 15.51
C GLU A 2 43.26 22.32 15.27
N GLY A 3 42.93 22.10 14.00
CA GLY A 3 41.67 21.50 13.59
C GLY A 3 41.77 19.98 13.74
N GLU A 4 41.10 19.46 14.77
CA GLU A 4 40.95 18.03 15.01
C GLU A 4 40.03 17.42 13.92
N ILE A 5 40.60 16.74 12.93
CA ILE A 5 39.80 15.96 11.98
C ILE A 5 39.35 14.68 12.68
N ARG A 6 38.14 14.72 13.23
CA ARG A 6 37.47 13.56 13.81
C ARG A 6 37.04 12.60 12.70
N MET A 7 37.88 11.62 12.39
CA MET A 7 37.46 10.49 11.54
C MET A 7 36.44 9.66 12.31
N VAL A 8 35.16 9.83 11.98
CA VAL A 8 34.09 8.94 12.46
C VAL A 8 34.29 7.59 11.78
N SER A 9 34.76 6.59 12.53
CA SER A 9 34.79 5.22 12.04
C SER A 9 33.34 4.82 11.71
N LYS A 10 33.09 4.43 10.46
CA LYS A 10 31.80 3.87 10.08
C LYS A 10 31.69 2.52 10.77
N GLY A 11 31.00 2.49 11.90
CA GLY A 11 30.78 1.27 12.68
C GLY A 11 30.20 0.17 11.79
N TYR A 12 30.66 -1.06 12.01
CA TYR A 12 30.09 -2.23 11.34
C TYR A 12 28.62 -2.39 11.78
N GLU A 13 27.69 -2.21 10.86
CA GLU A 13 26.30 -2.65 11.06
C GLU A 13 26.14 -4.05 10.48
N PRO A 14 25.80 -5.06 11.31
CA PRO A 14 25.55 -6.40 10.80
C PRO A 14 24.34 -6.38 9.85
N PRO A 15 24.37 -7.16 8.76
CA PRO A 15 23.26 -7.22 7.81
C PRO A 15 21.98 -7.70 8.52
N LYS A 16 20.88 -6.99 8.28
CA LYS A 16 19.58 -7.37 8.85
C LYS A 16 19.17 -8.77 8.39
N THR A 17 18.74 -9.60 9.34
CA THR A 17 18.22 -10.95 9.06
C THR A 17 16.87 -10.87 8.33
N ALA A 18 16.42 -11.98 7.73
CA ALA A 18 15.12 -12.04 7.04
C ALA A 18 13.94 -11.70 7.98
N LEU A 19 14.03 -12.07 9.26
CA LEU A 19 13.06 -11.70 10.30
C LEU A 19 13.06 -10.19 10.56
N GLN A 20 14.23 -9.55 10.60
CA GLN A 20 14.34 -8.10 10.78
C GLN A 20 13.91 -7.29 9.55
N LYS A 21 13.64 -7.96 8.43
CA LYS A 21 13.15 -7.37 7.17
C LYS A 21 11.68 -7.71 6.90
N ASP A 22 11.02 -8.42 7.81
CA ASP A 22 9.66 -8.95 7.60
C ASP A 22 9.51 -9.64 6.25
N TYR A 23 10.54 -10.38 5.81
CA TYR A 23 10.66 -10.87 4.44
C TYR A 23 9.45 -11.70 4.02
N SER A 24 8.97 -12.58 4.90
CA SER A 24 7.81 -13.42 4.63
C SER A 24 6.54 -12.60 4.41
N PHE A 25 6.37 -11.48 5.12
CA PHE A 25 5.24 -10.60 4.95
C PHE A 25 5.30 -9.90 3.58
N THR A 26 6.44 -9.28 3.26
CA THR A 26 6.64 -8.60 1.97
C THR A 26 6.53 -9.55 0.78
N ALA A 27 7.02 -10.78 0.90
CA ALA A 27 6.95 -11.76 -0.17
C ALA A 27 5.51 -12.23 -0.44
N VAL A 28 4.71 -12.39 0.61
CA VAL A 28 3.28 -12.74 0.49
C VAL A 28 2.50 -11.55 -0.09
N ASP A 29 2.74 -10.34 0.43
CA ASP A 29 2.09 -9.12 -0.05
C ASP A 29 2.37 -8.86 -1.56
N ASP A 30 3.61 -9.03 -2.01
CA ASP A 30 3.97 -8.91 -3.43
C ASP A 30 3.31 -10.00 -4.29
N TYR A 31 3.23 -11.23 -3.78
CA TYR A 31 2.55 -12.32 -4.47
C TYR A 31 1.05 -12.04 -4.61
N ASP A 32 0.38 -11.69 -3.51
CA ASP A 32 -1.06 -11.41 -3.49
C ASP A 32 -1.40 -10.21 -4.37
N SER A 33 -0.57 -9.16 -4.30
CA SER A 33 -0.68 -7.98 -5.16
C SER A 33 -0.62 -8.35 -6.64
N ARG A 34 0.34 -9.18 -7.06
CA ARG A 34 0.49 -9.57 -8.47
C ARG A 34 -0.59 -10.53 -8.94
N MET A 35 -1.01 -11.46 -8.09
CA MET A 35 -1.90 -12.54 -8.47
C MET A 35 -3.37 -12.11 -8.44
N TYR A 36 -3.78 -11.31 -7.45
CA TYR A 36 -5.20 -11.05 -7.19
C TYR A 36 -5.61 -9.59 -7.36
N ILE A 37 -4.69 -8.63 -7.20
CA ILE A 37 -5.00 -7.20 -7.31
C ILE A 37 -4.66 -6.66 -8.70
N LEU A 38 -3.44 -6.93 -9.18
CA LEU A 38 -2.93 -6.35 -10.41
C LEU A 38 -3.80 -6.64 -11.65
N PRO A 39 -4.38 -7.85 -11.85
CA PRO A 39 -5.22 -8.13 -13.00
C PRO A 39 -6.41 -7.17 -13.15
N ASP A 40 -7.01 -6.73 -12.04
CA ASP A 40 -8.13 -5.80 -12.02
C ASP A 40 -7.71 -4.35 -12.39
N LEU A 41 -6.41 -4.06 -12.37
CA LEU A 41 -5.83 -2.74 -12.63
C LEU A 41 -5.11 -2.62 -13.98
N LEU A 42 -4.89 -3.73 -14.69
CA LEU A 42 -4.17 -3.73 -15.97
C LEU A 42 -4.94 -2.97 -17.06
N ASP A 43 -6.25 -3.22 -17.16
CA ASP A 43 -7.11 -2.56 -18.12
C ASP A 43 -7.36 -1.08 -17.73
N GLN A 44 -7.25 -0.19 -18.72
CA GLN A 44 -7.37 1.23 -18.48
C GLN A 44 -8.81 1.65 -18.16
N GLU A 45 -9.79 1.13 -18.89
CA GLU A 45 -11.19 1.48 -18.69
C GLU A 45 -11.68 1.02 -17.31
N SER A 46 -11.35 -0.22 -16.94
CA SER A 46 -11.65 -0.79 -15.63
C SER A 46 -11.02 0.02 -14.51
N ARG A 47 -9.74 0.39 -14.64
CA ARG A 47 -9.03 1.22 -13.68
C ARG A 47 -9.67 2.61 -13.54
N GLU A 48 -10.07 3.23 -14.64
CA GLU A 48 -10.75 4.53 -14.63
C GLU A 48 -12.12 4.46 -13.95
N ALA A 49 -12.87 3.37 -14.17
CA ALA A 49 -14.15 3.12 -13.50
C ALA A 49 -13.98 3.01 -11.96
N ILE A 50 -13.00 2.23 -11.50
CA ILE A 50 -12.67 2.06 -10.08
C ILE A 50 -12.28 3.40 -9.44
N ILE A 51 -11.43 4.18 -10.12
CA ILE A 51 -11.02 5.51 -9.64
C ILE A 51 -12.22 6.45 -9.55
N SER A 52 -13.11 6.43 -10.54
CA SER A 52 -14.33 7.26 -10.55
C SER A 52 -15.26 6.90 -9.39
N GLU A 53 -15.49 5.60 -9.17
CA GLU A 53 -16.27 5.08 -8.05
C GLU A 53 -15.70 5.57 -6.71
N HIS A 54 -14.39 5.39 -6.50
CA HIS A 54 -13.74 5.82 -5.27
C HIS A 54 -13.81 7.34 -5.07
N LYS A 55 -13.70 8.14 -6.13
CA LYS A 55 -13.85 9.60 -6.04
C LYS A 55 -15.28 10.02 -5.68
N ALA A 56 -16.28 9.32 -6.18
CA ALA A 56 -17.68 9.58 -5.84
C ALA A 56 -17.99 9.20 -4.38
N ASN A 57 -17.39 8.10 -3.92
CA ASN A 57 -17.61 7.52 -2.60
C ASN A 57 -16.28 7.24 -1.87
N PRO A 58 -15.52 8.28 -1.46
CA PRO A 58 -14.25 8.08 -0.78
C PRO A 58 -14.40 7.28 0.51
N MET A 59 -13.36 6.53 0.84
CA MET A 59 -13.28 5.77 2.10
C MET A 59 -13.51 6.72 3.27
N TYR A 60 -14.27 6.28 4.27
CA TYR A 60 -14.67 7.07 5.46
C TYR A 60 -15.61 8.25 5.19
N LYS A 61 -16.22 8.36 4.00
CA LYS A 61 -17.31 9.32 3.79
C LYS A 61 -18.47 8.97 4.71
N GLY A 62 -18.80 9.89 5.62
CA GLY A 62 -19.88 9.72 6.57
C GLY A 62 -21.22 9.41 5.89
N THR A 63 -22.00 8.52 6.49
CA THR A 63 -23.35 8.21 6.04
C THR A 63 -24.27 9.40 6.26
N ARG A 64 -25.22 9.64 5.34
CA ARG A 64 -26.25 10.65 5.54
C ARG A 64 -27.43 10.06 6.32
N PRO A 65 -28.06 10.81 7.24
CA PRO A 65 -29.28 10.35 7.92
C PRO A 65 -30.35 9.92 6.91
N GLY A 66 -30.91 8.73 7.08
CA GLY A 66 -31.95 8.18 6.21
C GLY A 66 -31.46 7.61 4.86
N SER A 67 -30.16 7.62 4.58
CA SER A 67 -29.56 6.96 3.41
C SER A 67 -28.70 5.78 3.84
N PRO A 68 -28.72 4.64 3.11
CA PRO A 68 -27.82 3.53 3.40
C PRO A 68 -26.35 3.95 3.17
N ALA A 69 -25.43 3.22 3.80
CA ALA A 69 -24.01 3.40 3.53
C ALA A 69 -23.72 3.10 2.04
N PRO A 70 -22.84 3.88 1.38
CA PRO A 70 -22.40 3.54 0.04
C PRO A 70 -21.75 2.15 0.04
N MET A 71 -22.23 1.27 -0.83
CA MET A 71 -21.61 -0.03 -1.06
C MET A 71 -20.61 0.11 -2.20
N TYR A 72 -19.41 -0.42 -2.00
CA TYR A 72 -18.40 -0.51 -3.05
C TYR A 72 -18.66 -1.71 -3.96
N SER A 73 -18.21 -1.62 -5.21
CA SER A 73 -18.08 -2.77 -6.08
C SER A 73 -17.15 -3.80 -5.46
N GLU A 74 -17.34 -5.07 -5.82
CA GLU A 74 -16.49 -6.16 -5.32
C GLU A 74 -15.00 -5.90 -5.59
N THR A 75 -14.69 -5.34 -6.77
CA THR A 75 -13.33 -4.97 -7.14
C THR A 75 -12.79 -3.84 -6.27
N LEU A 76 -13.55 -2.77 -6.03
CA LEU A 76 -13.10 -1.70 -5.15
C LEU A 76 -12.99 -2.17 -3.69
N THR A 77 -13.85 -3.08 -3.23
CA THR A 77 -13.72 -3.73 -1.91
C THR A 77 -12.40 -4.47 -1.79
N LYS A 78 -12.00 -5.29 -2.78
CA LYS A 78 -10.71 -6.01 -2.79
C LYS A 78 -9.49 -5.10 -2.71
N LEU A 79 -9.61 -3.85 -3.18
CA LEU A 79 -8.51 -2.89 -3.20
C LEU A 79 -8.42 -2.03 -1.93
N ILE A 80 -9.50 -1.94 -1.15
CA ILE A 80 -9.60 -1.10 0.03
C ILE A 80 -9.46 -1.92 1.33
N ASP A 81 -9.89 -3.18 1.33
CA ASP A 81 -9.74 -4.12 2.45
C ASP A 81 -8.26 -4.45 2.73
#